data_AF-B2J030-F1
#
_entry.id   AF-B2J030-F1
#
_cell.length_a   1.000
_cell.length_b   1.000
_cell.length_c   1.000
_cell.angle_alpha   90.00
_cell.angle_beta   90.00
_cell.angle_gamma   90.00
#
_symmetry.space_group_name_H-M   'P 1'
#
loop_
_entity.id
_entity.type
_entity.pdbx_description
1 polymer ?
#
loop_
_entity_poly.entity_id
_entity_poly.type
_entity_poly.pdbx_seq_one_letter_code
_entity_poly.pdbx_strand_id
1 'polypeptide(L)'
;MNCLRNRFVKIALTTVLSLGLYLLAANFSHRGNLVEANSQSQLIAQANRRPSWLAPSPPKFPYFRDRKVVIAKAQKISDGLEAHIKAWFAGKAPPGIPNTLIPKGVDTKEFRNFRLVKPEEITPEQQWAVRPAEKINLKATRGFFPDPNATYLVLPNLLAPFGSKVIVEGEFPHARFFDIQATPSFHPEAYRYRGFGVGEVPIVDVDIDPLPGNVNPFRVDANRNATKRKYRVTFDMAIGNPVDLNPVFRPPHYRAPGNNRMGGSILYQGPWGETKPWGHGLGVWDMGQIWIRYYAPDKAKGSLGGVALPKVYYQFPDGRKYYIQADFEGWENRSNRRIAAKWTAPEDPTKHKGAKTGWFKKFGIFRAIVEGMALEVPWLNLDQEYVRDLDLGVAGRGEDMPPPGNFSVAATECNYINYLLRGMSLGRDKVAVLTGKLPTTPRTRNGEAVMKKAQARYWSITATDTALPEPDGFVGAVLHSVMDDEIITDAQQRYAIVLSRAEDRPKNATASNGVTWVNWGPTTNVTWTLRWMSVYPNWDFGLTPDDRKIGWASDWASKRYDPSIIGQNSHNGVLGEYLPEIHYMTKARFEKLGNSLKPDKIPIWEDND
;
A
#
# COMPACT_ATOMS: atom_id res chain seq x y z
N MET A 1 3.51 -26.36 30.64
CA MET A 1 3.74 -27.13 29.38
C MET A 1 2.39 -27.38 28.74
N ASN A 2 2.31 -27.30 27.40
CA ASN A 2 1.09 -27.31 26.55
C ASN A 2 0.38 -25.95 26.33
N CYS A 3 1.04 -25.05 25.61
CA CYS A 3 0.40 -23.91 24.94
C CYS A 3 1.13 -23.62 23.61
N LEU A 4 0.81 -24.37 22.56
CA LEU A 4 1.32 -24.19 21.20
C LEU A 4 0.24 -24.62 20.19
N ARG A 5 -0.64 -23.71 19.78
CA ARG A 5 -1.44 -23.79 18.54
C ARG A 5 -2.28 -22.51 18.36
N ASN A 6 -1.69 -21.49 17.75
CA ASN A 6 -2.40 -20.51 16.93
C ASN A 6 -1.70 -20.50 15.57
N ARG A 7 -2.30 -21.21 14.60
CA ARG A 7 -1.79 -21.44 13.25
C ARG A 7 -2.44 -20.43 12.31
N PHE A 8 -1.72 -19.35 12.02
CA PHE A 8 -1.60 -18.68 10.71
C PHE A 8 -0.46 -17.66 10.86
N VAL A 9 0.76 -18.14 11.12
CA VAL A 9 1.85 -18.11 10.13
C VAL A 9 2.61 -19.45 10.02
N LYS A 10 2.22 -20.48 10.79
CA LYS A 10 3.04 -21.69 10.95
C LYS A 10 2.95 -22.74 9.83
N ILE A 11 2.12 -22.56 8.81
CA ILE A 11 2.02 -23.50 7.66
C ILE A 11 1.81 -22.70 6.37
N ALA A 12 2.82 -21.95 6.01
CA ALA A 12 3.23 -21.75 4.63
C ALA A 12 4.75 -21.64 4.70
N LEU A 13 5.48 -22.63 4.17
CA LEU A 13 6.94 -22.63 3.93
C LEU A 13 7.98 -23.10 4.96
N THR A 14 7.64 -23.97 5.92
CA THR A 14 8.71 -24.72 6.64
C THR A 14 8.64 -26.25 6.52
N THR A 15 7.57 -26.82 5.95
CA THR A 15 7.43 -28.30 5.85
C THR A 15 7.50 -28.84 4.42
N VAL A 16 7.45 -27.99 3.40
CA VAL A 16 7.52 -28.44 1.99
C VAL A 16 8.95 -28.62 1.49
N LEU A 17 9.92 -27.84 1.99
CA LEU A 17 11.33 -28.03 1.65
C LEU A 17 11.96 -29.28 2.28
N SER A 18 11.41 -29.80 3.38
CA SER A 18 11.94 -31.02 4.03
C SER A 18 11.22 -32.31 3.64
N LEU A 19 9.93 -32.28 3.27
CA LEU A 19 9.22 -33.48 2.78
C LEU A 19 9.23 -33.62 1.25
N GLY A 20 9.27 -32.52 0.49
CA GLY A 20 9.27 -32.56 -0.97
C GLY A 20 10.55 -33.18 -1.54
N LEU A 21 11.72 -32.86 -0.96
CA LEU A 21 12.97 -33.52 -1.32
C LEU A 21 13.07 -34.97 -0.81
N TYR A 22 12.40 -35.32 0.31
CA TYR A 22 12.41 -36.69 0.83
C TYR A 22 11.50 -37.63 0.02
N LEU A 23 10.35 -37.15 -0.48
CA LEU A 23 9.42 -37.97 -1.27
C LEU A 23 9.85 -38.13 -2.74
N LEU A 24 10.57 -37.16 -3.31
CA LEU A 24 11.20 -37.30 -4.62
C LEU A 24 12.45 -38.21 -4.60
N ALA A 25 13.15 -38.29 -3.47
CA ALA A 25 14.26 -39.23 -3.28
C ALA A 25 13.79 -40.66 -2.93
N ALA A 26 12.63 -40.83 -2.29
CA ALA A 26 12.12 -42.14 -1.87
C ALA A 26 11.43 -42.94 -2.99
N ASN A 27 10.96 -42.30 -4.07
CA ASN A 27 10.26 -42.97 -5.17
C ASN A 27 11.17 -43.61 -6.24
N PHE A 28 12.50 -43.42 -6.16
CA PHE A 28 13.46 -44.09 -7.05
C PHE A 28 14.11 -45.35 -6.44
N SER A 29 13.72 -45.74 -5.22
CA SER A 29 14.28 -46.92 -4.55
C SER A 29 13.21 -47.63 -3.71
N HIS A 30 12.31 -48.38 -4.38
CA HIS A 30 11.84 -49.72 -3.96
C HIS A 30 10.53 -50.13 -4.65
N ARG A 31 10.63 -51.25 -5.40
CA ARG A 31 9.63 -52.31 -5.67
C ARG A 31 8.30 -51.88 -6.31
N GLY A 32 7.81 -52.47 -7.40
CA GLY A 32 7.67 -53.90 -7.66
C GLY A 32 6.20 -54.31 -7.48
N ASN A 33 5.47 -54.38 -8.61
CA ASN A 33 4.19 -55.06 -8.89
C ASN A 33 2.84 -54.63 -8.24
N LEU A 34 1.89 -54.28 -9.14
CA LEU A 34 0.42 -54.59 -9.22
C LEU A 34 -0.48 -54.08 -8.06
N VAL A 35 -1.61 -53.38 -8.20
CA VAL A 35 -2.81 -53.33 -9.10
C VAL A 35 -3.44 -51.92 -8.82
N GLU A 36 -3.99 -51.10 -9.73
CA GLU A 36 -5.25 -51.19 -10.47
C GLU A 36 -5.40 -49.92 -11.33
N ALA A 37 -6.06 -50.04 -12.49
CA ALA A 37 -6.15 -48.99 -13.50
C ALA A 37 -7.06 -47.82 -13.07
N ASN A 38 -6.46 -46.74 -12.55
CA ASN A 38 -7.07 -45.42 -12.65
C ASN A 38 -6.74 -44.84 -14.04
N SER A 39 -7.78 -44.59 -14.84
CA SER A 39 -7.65 -43.91 -16.12
C SER A 39 -6.78 -42.65 -15.98
N GLN A 40 -5.88 -42.40 -16.94
CA GLN A 40 -5.00 -41.22 -16.97
C GLN A 40 -5.77 -39.91 -16.75
N SER A 41 -7.04 -39.84 -17.16
CA SER A 41 -7.94 -38.71 -16.94
C SER A 41 -8.29 -38.45 -15.47
N GLN A 42 -8.43 -39.48 -14.63
CA GLN A 42 -8.68 -39.32 -13.18
C GLN A 42 -7.42 -38.96 -12.39
N LEU A 43 -6.26 -39.48 -12.81
CA LEU A 43 -4.95 -39.09 -12.24
C LEU A 43 -4.57 -37.65 -12.62
N ILE A 44 -4.87 -37.21 -13.85
CA ILE A 44 -4.72 -35.81 -14.28
C ILE A 44 -5.72 -34.91 -13.52
N ALA A 45 -6.96 -35.36 -13.28
CA ALA A 45 -7.94 -34.62 -12.50
C ALA A 45 -7.58 -34.50 -11.00
N GLN A 46 -6.87 -35.49 -10.43
CA GLN A 46 -6.32 -35.41 -9.07
C GLN A 46 -5.03 -34.58 -8.99
N ALA A 47 -4.16 -34.63 -10.00
CA ALA A 47 -2.96 -33.78 -10.10
C ALA A 47 -3.31 -32.30 -10.34
N ASN A 48 -4.48 -32.01 -10.94
CA ASN A 48 -4.99 -30.65 -11.15
C ASN A 48 -5.79 -30.08 -9.96
N ARG A 49 -6.02 -30.86 -8.88
CA ARG A 49 -6.66 -30.33 -7.67
C ARG A 49 -5.62 -29.66 -6.80
N ARG A 50 -5.64 -28.32 -6.80
CA ARG A 50 -4.91 -27.50 -5.82
C ARG A 50 -5.25 -28.02 -4.41
N PRO A 51 -4.27 -28.44 -3.61
CA PRO A 51 -4.57 -28.88 -2.26
C PRO A 51 -5.15 -27.71 -1.47
N SER A 52 -6.36 -27.86 -0.92
CA SER A 52 -7.09 -26.79 -0.22
C SER A 52 -6.37 -26.26 1.05
N TRP A 53 -5.27 -26.88 1.45
CA TRP A 53 -4.38 -26.43 2.53
C TRP A 53 -3.23 -25.53 2.04
N LEU A 54 -2.97 -25.45 0.73
CA LEU A 54 -1.93 -24.59 0.13
C LEU A 54 -2.48 -23.23 -0.28
N ALA A 55 -3.75 -23.13 -0.68
CA ALA A 55 -4.42 -21.88 -1.04
C ALA A 55 -5.94 -21.97 -0.73
N PRO A 56 -6.57 -20.89 -0.21
CA PRO A 56 -7.99 -20.90 0.14
C PRO A 56 -8.90 -20.97 -1.08
N SER A 57 -10.06 -21.61 -0.97
CA SER A 57 -11.14 -21.36 -1.92
C SER A 57 -11.57 -19.88 -1.86
N PRO A 58 -11.79 -19.22 -3.01
CA PRO A 58 -12.35 -17.87 -3.04
C PRO A 58 -13.66 -17.78 -2.24
N PRO A 59 -13.76 -16.87 -1.25
CA PRO A 59 -15.02 -16.66 -0.53
C PRO A 59 -16.12 -16.11 -1.45
N LYS A 60 -17.38 -16.44 -1.16
CA LYS A 60 -18.51 -15.86 -1.89
C LYS A 60 -18.66 -14.37 -1.57
N PHE A 61 -18.86 -13.58 -2.62
CA PHE A 61 -19.26 -12.18 -2.54
C PHE A 61 -20.72 -11.96 -3.02
N PRO A 62 -21.52 -11.10 -2.37
CA PRO A 62 -21.27 -10.54 -1.04
C PRO A 62 -21.44 -11.63 0.04
N TYR A 63 -20.74 -11.46 1.15
CA TYR A 63 -20.72 -12.37 2.30
C TYR A 63 -22.02 -12.35 3.12
N PHE A 64 -22.82 -11.29 3.02
CA PHE A 64 -24.10 -11.18 3.71
C PHE A 64 -25.26 -11.65 2.83
N ARG A 65 -26.35 -12.11 3.46
CA ARG A 65 -27.59 -12.51 2.78
C ARG A 65 -28.60 -11.38 2.62
N ASP A 66 -28.71 -10.53 3.63
CA ASP A 66 -29.65 -9.41 3.67
C ASP A 66 -28.92 -8.12 4.04
N ARG A 67 -28.87 -7.18 3.08
CA ARG A 67 -28.23 -5.88 3.23
C ARG A 67 -28.87 -5.03 4.34
N LYS A 68 -30.21 -5.07 4.49
CA LYS A 68 -30.94 -4.31 5.51
C LYS A 68 -30.58 -4.78 6.91
N VAL A 69 -30.43 -6.10 7.10
CA VAL A 69 -30.02 -6.68 8.39
C VAL A 69 -28.61 -6.22 8.77
N VAL A 70 -27.68 -6.19 7.82
CA VAL A 70 -26.31 -5.72 8.08
C VAL A 70 -26.30 -4.24 8.42
N ILE A 71 -27.03 -3.40 7.68
CA ILE A 71 -27.18 -1.96 8.00
C ILE A 71 -27.78 -1.75 9.40
N ALA A 72 -28.84 -2.48 9.75
CA ALA A 72 -29.45 -2.39 11.09
C ALA A 72 -28.47 -2.79 12.20
N LYS A 73 -27.60 -3.79 11.96
CA LYS A 73 -26.54 -4.17 12.91
C LYS A 73 -25.48 -3.08 13.07
N ALA A 74 -25.06 -2.43 11.98
CA ALA A 74 -24.13 -1.31 12.04
C ALA A 74 -24.74 -0.15 12.84
N GLN A 75 -26.00 0.19 12.56
CA GLN A 75 -26.74 1.21 13.30
C GLN A 75 -26.82 0.88 14.79
N LYS A 76 -27.11 -0.38 15.16
CA LYS A 76 -27.14 -0.80 16.57
C LYS A 76 -25.80 -0.63 17.28
N ILE A 77 -24.67 -0.89 16.61
CA ILE A 77 -23.33 -0.63 17.16
C ILE A 77 -23.16 0.87 17.42
N SER A 78 -23.53 1.70 16.44
CA SER A 78 -23.50 3.16 16.55
C SER A 78 -24.37 3.67 17.71
N ASP A 79 -25.62 3.24 17.80
CA ASP A 79 -26.59 3.69 18.81
C ASP A 79 -26.13 3.32 20.23
N GLY A 80 -25.57 2.13 20.40
CA GLY A 80 -25.02 1.69 21.68
C GLY A 80 -23.85 2.56 22.14
N LEU A 81 -22.95 2.88 21.21
CA LEU A 81 -21.83 3.79 21.48
C LEU A 81 -22.32 5.20 21.82
N GLU A 82 -23.25 5.75 21.03
CA GLU A 82 -23.84 7.06 21.25
C GLU A 82 -24.53 7.17 22.62
N ALA A 83 -25.34 6.18 22.99
CA ALA A 83 -26.03 6.14 24.27
C ALA A 83 -25.04 6.16 25.44
N HIS A 84 -23.94 5.41 25.35
CA HIS A 84 -22.89 5.41 26.37
C HIS A 84 -22.19 6.79 26.47
N ILE A 85 -21.83 7.40 25.35
CA ILE A 85 -21.21 8.74 25.34
C ILE A 85 -22.15 9.80 25.93
N LYS A 86 -23.43 9.77 25.56
CA LYS A 86 -24.44 10.69 26.12
C LYS A 86 -24.63 10.49 27.62
N ALA A 87 -24.62 9.25 28.09
CA ALA A 87 -24.68 8.94 29.52
C ALA A 87 -23.42 9.43 30.26
N TRP A 88 -22.23 9.32 29.67
CA TRP A 88 -20.99 9.87 30.23
C TRP A 88 -21.05 11.39 30.40
N PHE A 89 -21.51 12.12 29.37
CA PHE A 89 -21.75 13.58 29.49
C PHE A 89 -22.75 13.94 30.59
N ALA A 90 -23.73 13.07 30.85
CA ALA A 90 -24.72 13.26 31.92
C ALA A 90 -24.23 12.80 33.30
N GLY A 91 -22.98 12.34 33.44
CA GLY A 91 -22.44 11.78 34.69
C GLY A 91 -23.03 10.42 35.09
N LYS A 92 -23.72 9.74 34.16
CA LYS A 92 -24.44 8.47 34.37
C LYS A 92 -23.68 7.23 33.89
N ALA A 93 -22.54 7.42 33.23
CA ALA A 93 -21.65 6.35 32.81
C ALA A 93 -20.19 6.73 33.07
N PRO A 94 -19.32 5.74 33.38
CA PRO A 94 -17.88 6.00 33.50
C PRO A 94 -17.27 6.38 32.14
N PRO A 95 -16.08 6.98 32.11
CA PRO A 95 -15.38 7.27 30.84
C PRO A 95 -14.95 6.00 30.09
N GLY A 96 -14.74 4.87 30.77
CA GLY A 96 -14.34 3.62 30.13
C GLY A 96 -15.47 3.01 29.31
N ILE A 97 -15.20 2.72 28.04
CA ILE A 97 -16.16 2.12 27.10
C ILE A 97 -16.17 0.60 27.31
N PRO A 98 -17.33 -0.02 27.62
CA PRO A 98 -17.43 -1.47 27.76
C PRO A 98 -17.03 -2.21 26.48
N ASN A 99 -16.31 -3.34 26.63
CA ASN A 99 -15.90 -4.19 25.51
C ASN A 99 -17.09 -4.68 24.66
N THR A 100 -18.30 -4.74 25.22
CA THR A 100 -19.53 -5.09 24.49
C THR A 100 -19.95 -4.05 23.46
N LEU A 101 -19.46 -2.81 23.57
CA LEU A 101 -19.68 -1.71 22.62
C LEU A 101 -18.53 -1.53 21.62
N ILE A 102 -17.43 -2.26 21.79
CA ILE A 102 -16.32 -2.28 20.82
C ILE A 102 -16.65 -3.29 19.72
N PRO A 103 -16.49 -2.95 18.43
CA PRO A 103 -16.71 -3.90 17.34
C PRO A 103 -15.89 -5.17 17.54
N LYS A 104 -16.52 -6.35 17.47
CA LYS A 104 -15.88 -7.63 17.84
C LYS A 104 -14.65 -7.99 17.02
N GLY A 105 -14.54 -7.49 15.79
CA GLY A 105 -13.39 -7.71 14.93
C GLY A 105 -12.17 -6.84 15.26
N VAL A 106 -12.30 -5.86 16.16
CA VAL A 106 -11.16 -5.12 16.71
C VAL A 106 -10.30 -6.07 17.54
N ASP A 107 -9.00 -6.13 17.22
CA ASP A 107 -8.06 -6.98 17.94
C ASP A 107 -7.72 -6.37 19.30
N THR A 108 -8.27 -6.95 20.37
CA THR A 108 -8.06 -6.46 21.75
C THR A 108 -6.64 -6.68 22.26
N LYS A 109 -5.76 -7.34 21.50
CA LYS A 109 -4.31 -7.39 21.80
C LYS A 109 -3.58 -6.17 21.24
N GLU A 110 -4.09 -5.62 20.15
CA GLU A 110 -3.54 -4.43 19.50
C GLU A 110 -4.16 -3.15 20.06
N PHE A 111 -5.43 -3.21 20.50
CA PHE A 111 -6.20 -2.07 20.99
C PHE A 111 -6.89 -2.37 22.32
N ARG A 112 -6.60 -1.60 23.36
CA ARG A 112 -7.11 -1.81 24.73
C ARG A 112 -7.63 -0.52 25.33
N ASN A 113 -8.31 -0.64 26.47
CA ASN A 113 -8.63 0.49 27.37
C ASN A 113 -9.32 1.67 26.66
N PHE A 114 -10.32 1.37 25.81
CA PHE A 114 -11.11 2.39 25.14
C PHE A 114 -11.79 3.28 26.18
N ARG A 115 -11.57 4.60 26.11
CA ARG A 115 -12.11 5.55 27.08
C ARG A 115 -12.43 6.90 26.44
N LEU A 116 -13.47 7.52 26.97
CA LEU A 116 -13.88 8.88 26.67
C LEU A 116 -13.00 9.87 27.44
N VAL A 117 -12.58 10.91 26.73
CA VAL A 117 -11.85 12.05 27.28
C VAL A 117 -12.40 13.33 26.64
N LYS A 118 -12.27 14.45 27.34
CA LYS A 118 -12.50 15.76 26.73
C LYS A 118 -11.35 16.10 25.78
N PRO A 119 -11.57 16.88 24.71
CA PRO A 119 -10.51 17.22 23.76
C PRO A 119 -9.26 17.85 24.42
N GLU A 120 -9.45 18.66 25.45
CA GLU A 120 -8.42 19.32 26.26
C GLU A 120 -7.62 18.38 27.18
N GLU A 121 -8.08 17.15 27.43
CA GLU A 121 -7.43 16.17 28.33
C GLU A 121 -6.47 15.22 27.60
N ILE A 122 -6.36 15.33 26.28
CA ILE A 122 -5.50 14.47 25.46
C ILE A 122 -4.58 15.33 24.60
N THR A 123 -3.38 14.86 24.28
CA THR A 123 -2.45 15.58 23.38
C THR A 123 -2.44 14.92 21.99
N PRO A 124 -2.07 15.65 20.91
CA PRO A 124 -1.88 15.04 19.58
C PRO A 124 -0.95 13.81 19.58
N GLU A 125 0.11 13.81 20.39
CA GLU A 125 1.08 12.70 20.48
C GLU A 125 0.44 11.40 20.97
N GLN A 126 -0.65 11.49 21.74
CA GLN A 126 -1.42 10.34 22.20
C GLN A 126 -2.48 9.86 21.20
N GLN A 127 -2.65 10.56 20.06
CA GLN A 127 -3.68 10.27 19.05
C GLN A 127 -3.11 9.61 17.80
N TRP A 128 -1.85 9.86 17.49
CA TRP A 128 -1.22 9.45 16.24
C TRP A 128 -0.13 8.42 16.45
N ALA A 129 -0.25 7.31 15.74
CA ALA A 129 0.90 6.46 15.47
C ALA A 129 1.69 7.07 14.30
N VAL A 130 2.98 7.31 14.51
CA VAL A 130 3.84 8.01 13.55
C VAL A 130 4.85 7.04 12.92
N ARG A 131 4.91 7.03 11.59
CA ARG A 131 6.00 6.44 10.83
C ARG A 131 6.73 7.54 10.06
N PRO A 132 7.90 7.99 10.52
CA PRO A 132 8.61 9.10 9.89
C PRO A 132 9.23 8.70 8.56
N ALA A 133 9.31 9.67 7.63
CA ALA A 133 10.25 9.61 6.51
C ALA A 133 11.68 9.52 7.07
N GLU A 134 12.42 8.49 6.69
CA GLU A 134 13.76 8.22 7.19
C GLU A 134 14.58 7.45 6.16
N LYS A 135 15.91 7.59 6.26
CA LYS A 135 16.82 6.80 5.42
C LYS A 135 16.68 5.32 5.75
N ILE A 136 16.76 4.48 4.72
CA ILE A 136 16.73 3.03 4.88
C ILE A 136 17.97 2.59 5.67
N ASN A 137 17.75 1.78 6.71
CA ASN A 137 18.80 1.10 7.45
C ASN A 137 18.64 -0.41 7.28
N LEU A 138 19.51 -1.02 6.48
CA LEU A 138 19.48 -2.48 6.21
C LEU A 138 19.65 -3.34 7.47
N LYS A 139 20.22 -2.81 8.56
CA LYS A 139 20.31 -3.53 9.84
C LYS A 139 19.02 -3.44 10.67
N ALA A 140 18.08 -2.58 10.30
CA ALA A 140 16.85 -2.31 11.03
C ALA A 140 15.73 -1.80 10.09
N THR A 141 15.42 -2.59 9.06
CA THR A 141 14.40 -2.31 8.05
C THR A 141 12.99 -2.36 8.63
N ARG A 142 12.06 -1.64 8.00
CA ARG A 142 10.62 -1.68 8.30
C ARG A 142 9.88 -2.44 7.22
N GLY A 143 8.84 -3.15 7.63
CA GLY A 143 7.90 -3.85 6.74
C GLY A 143 6.70 -2.98 6.35
N PHE A 144 5.73 -3.60 5.68
CA PHE A 144 4.47 -3.00 5.23
C PHE A 144 4.63 -1.92 4.14
N PHE A 145 5.63 -2.06 3.28
CA PHE A 145 5.81 -1.25 2.05
C PHE A 145 5.82 0.29 2.19
N PRO A 146 6.35 0.89 3.28
CA PRO A 146 6.39 2.35 3.37
C PRO A 146 7.35 2.93 2.32
N ASP A 147 6.94 4.01 1.66
CA ASP A 147 7.91 4.88 0.98
C ASP A 147 8.79 5.58 2.03
N PRO A 148 10.13 5.43 2.02
CA PRO A 148 11.02 6.07 2.99
C PRO A 148 11.04 7.60 2.89
N ASN A 149 10.54 8.17 1.79
CA ASN A 149 10.43 9.62 1.61
C ASN A 149 9.06 10.17 2.04
N ALA A 150 8.24 9.35 2.71
CA ALA A 150 6.95 9.75 3.22
C ALA A 150 6.85 9.55 4.73
N THR A 151 6.30 10.55 5.42
CA THR A 151 5.87 10.43 6.80
C THR A 151 4.39 10.07 6.82
N TYR A 152 4.03 9.02 7.55
CA TYR A 152 2.66 8.58 7.73
C TYR A 152 2.24 8.84 9.18
N LEU A 153 1.16 9.59 9.37
CA LEU A 153 0.46 9.68 10.64
C LEU A 153 -0.82 8.86 10.50
N VAL A 154 -1.00 7.89 11.40
CA VAL A 154 -2.19 7.05 11.42
C VAL A 154 -2.91 7.28 12.72
N LEU A 155 -4.19 7.62 12.66
CA LEU A 155 -5.10 7.50 13.80
C LEU A 155 -5.72 6.11 13.69
N PRO A 156 -5.25 5.12 14.47
CA PRO A 156 -5.55 3.72 14.20
C PRO A 156 -6.88 3.28 14.81
N ASN A 157 -7.44 4.05 15.74
CA ASN A 157 -8.63 3.73 16.53
C ASN A 157 -9.81 4.69 16.26
N LEU A 158 -10.10 4.97 14.99
CA LEU A 158 -11.22 5.85 14.62
C LEU A 158 -12.54 5.12 14.93
N LEU A 159 -13.12 5.43 16.09
CA LEU A 159 -14.40 4.90 16.54
C LEU A 159 -15.30 6.07 16.96
N ALA A 160 -16.42 6.24 16.27
CA ALA A 160 -17.42 7.26 16.55
C ALA A 160 -18.79 6.77 16.07
N PRO A 161 -19.91 7.18 16.70
CA PRO A 161 -21.24 6.93 16.16
C PRO A 161 -21.45 7.58 14.79
N PHE A 162 -22.37 7.03 13.99
CA PHE A 162 -22.89 7.71 12.81
C PHE A 162 -23.55 9.03 13.21
N GLY A 163 -23.45 10.04 12.34
CA GLY A 163 -23.90 11.40 12.60
C GLY A 163 -22.89 12.26 13.38
N SER A 164 -21.88 11.64 14.01
CA SER A 164 -20.76 12.40 14.59
C SER A 164 -19.82 12.93 13.52
N LYS A 165 -19.27 14.11 13.79
CA LYS A 165 -18.18 14.70 13.02
C LYS A 165 -16.84 14.28 13.60
N VAL A 166 -15.89 14.01 12.74
CA VAL A 166 -14.48 13.82 13.10
C VAL A 166 -13.71 15.01 12.55
N ILE A 167 -13.15 15.82 13.44
CA ILE A 167 -12.52 17.09 13.08
C ILE A 167 -11.03 16.98 13.32
N VAL A 168 -10.24 17.35 12.31
CA VAL A 168 -8.78 17.35 12.35
C VAL A 168 -8.29 18.79 12.13
N GLU A 169 -7.52 19.31 13.09
CA GLU A 169 -6.95 20.65 13.05
C GLU A 169 -5.43 20.60 13.11
N GLY A 170 -4.76 21.36 12.28
CA GLY A 170 -3.31 21.38 12.27
C GLY A 170 -2.74 22.50 11.43
N GLU A 171 -1.44 22.39 11.16
CA GLU A 171 -0.72 23.27 10.24
C GLU A 171 -0.32 22.49 9.00
N PHE A 172 -0.42 23.12 7.83
CA PHE A 172 0.09 22.55 6.59
C PHE A 172 1.59 22.22 6.75
N PRO A 173 2.09 21.00 6.51
CA PRO A 173 3.50 20.70 6.69
C PRO A 173 4.37 21.37 5.62
N HIS A 174 5.65 21.62 5.90
CA HIS A 174 6.65 21.93 4.87
C HIS A 174 7.04 20.65 4.13
N ALA A 175 6.28 20.32 3.10
CA ALA A 175 6.48 19.14 2.26
C ALA A 175 6.13 19.46 0.80
N ARG A 176 6.39 18.51 -0.09
CA ARG A 176 5.94 18.61 -1.49
C ARG A 176 4.48 18.23 -1.65
N PHE A 177 3.98 17.29 -0.86
CA PHE A 177 2.58 16.86 -0.89
C PHE A 177 2.08 16.53 0.51
N PHE A 178 0.79 16.80 0.72
CA PHE A 178 0.04 16.49 1.92
C PHE A 178 -1.37 16.02 1.57
N ASP A 179 -1.87 15.00 2.27
CA ASP A 179 -3.29 14.65 2.25
C ASP A 179 -3.78 14.15 3.62
N ILE A 180 -5.11 14.12 3.74
CA ILE A 180 -5.82 13.48 4.83
C ILE A 180 -6.87 12.55 4.21
N GLN A 181 -6.90 11.29 4.65
CA GLN A 181 -7.86 10.32 4.15
C GLN A 181 -8.49 9.56 5.31
N ALA A 182 -9.81 9.40 5.27
CA ALA A 182 -10.54 8.60 6.24
C ALA A 182 -11.10 7.35 5.59
N THR A 183 -11.25 6.28 6.38
CA THR A 183 -11.98 5.09 5.94
C THR A 183 -13.37 5.45 5.39
N PRO A 184 -13.85 4.76 4.33
CA PRO A 184 -15.08 5.14 3.62
C PRO A 184 -16.32 4.99 4.50
N SER A 185 -17.39 5.72 4.18
CA SER A 185 -18.70 5.56 4.82
C SER A 185 -19.19 4.11 4.76
N PHE A 186 -20.00 3.73 5.74
CA PHE A 186 -20.40 2.35 5.89
C PHE A 186 -21.31 1.90 4.74
N HIS A 187 -20.81 0.96 3.94
CA HIS A 187 -21.52 0.28 2.88
C HIS A 187 -21.17 -1.21 2.93
N PRO A 188 -22.12 -2.14 3.15
CA PRO A 188 -21.81 -3.55 3.41
C PRO A 188 -20.94 -4.24 2.35
N GLU A 189 -21.03 -3.83 1.10
CA GLU A 189 -20.26 -4.35 -0.03
C GLU A 189 -18.83 -3.77 -0.12
N ALA A 190 -18.55 -2.67 0.58
CA ALA A 190 -17.24 -2.01 0.61
C ALA A 190 -16.40 -2.56 1.76
N TYR A 191 -15.77 -3.72 1.55
CA TYR A 191 -15.00 -4.38 2.62
C TYR A 191 -13.78 -3.57 3.04
N ARG A 192 -13.45 -3.70 4.33
CA ARG A 192 -12.20 -3.25 4.93
C ARG A 192 -11.65 -4.33 5.86
N TYR A 193 -10.64 -5.06 5.43
CA TYR A 193 -10.01 -6.13 6.20
C TYR A 193 -8.52 -5.85 6.40
N ARG A 194 -8.07 -5.59 7.64
CA ARG A 194 -6.64 -5.45 8.03
C ARG A 194 -5.72 -4.74 7.02
N GLY A 195 -6.15 -3.62 6.43
CA GLY A 195 -5.33 -2.90 5.44
C GLY A 195 -5.69 -3.19 3.97
N PHE A 196 -6.56 -4.16 3.67
CA PHE A 196 -7.11 -4.44 2.34
C PHE A 196 -8.57 -3.99 2.18
N GLY A 197 -9.02 -3.93 0.92
CA GLY A 197 -10.38 -3.54 0.56
C GLY A 197 -10.46 -2.18 -0.12
N VAL A 198 -11.62 -1.53 0.00
CA VAL A 198 -11.92 -0.25 -0.66
C VAL A 198 -11.04 0.89 -0.12
N GLY A 199 -10.56 1.75 -1.02
CA GLY A 199 -9.73 2.91 -0.71
C GLY A 199 -10.40 3.93 0.21
N GLU A 200 -9.57 4.69 0.92
CA GLU A 200 -10.00 5.78 1.79
C GLU A 200 -10.53 6.99 0.98
N VAL A 201 -11.41 7.77 1.61
CA VAL A 201 -11.97 9.01 1.06
C VAL A 201 -11.00 10.15 1.35
N PRO A 202 -10.45 10.82 0.32
CA PRO A 202 -9.36 11.77 0.50
C PRO A 202 -9.80 13.24 0.51
N ILE A 203 -8.96 14.07 1.14
CA ILE A 203 -8.87 15.52 0.96
C ILE A 203 -7.39 15.85 0.73
N VAL A 204 -7.05 16.45 -0.41
CA VAL A 204 -5.67 16.82 -0.77
C VAL A 204 -5.34 18.25 -0.39
N ASP A 205 -4.06 18.48 -0.13
CA ASP A 205 -3.49 19.76 0.25
C ASP A 205 -4.08 20.99 -0.45
N VAL A 206 -4.03 21.05 -1.78
CA VAL A 206 -4.43 22.21 -2.59
C VAL A 206 -5.90 22.61 -2.46
N ASP A 207 -6.74 21.66 -2.07
CA ASP A 207 -8.19 21.82 -1.99
C ASP A 207 -8.67 22.26 -0.61
N ILE A 208 -7.81 22.15 0.41
CA ILE A 208 -8.14 22.56 1.76
C ILE A 208 -8.15 24.09 1.84
N ASP A 209 -9.28 24.64 2.25
CA ASP A 209 -9.38 26.04 2.60
C ASP A 209 -8.71 26.29 3.95
N PRO A 210 -7.72 27.20 4.01
CA PRO A 210 -7.05 27.52 5.27
C PRO A 210 -8.03 28.20 6.23
N LEU A 211 -7.75 28.13 7.53
CA LEU A 211 -8.51 28.91 8.52
C LEU A 211 -8.38 30.43 8.21
N PRO A 212 -9.38 31.26 8.56
CA PRO A 212 -9.33 32.70 8.30
C PRO A 212 -7.99 33.34 8.73
N GLY A 213 -7.40 34.14 7.84
CA GLY A 213 -6.09 34.76 8.05
C GLY A 213 -4.87 33.84 7.87
N ASN A 214 -5.06 32.61 7.42
CA ASN A 214 -4.00 31.67 7.09
C ASN A 214 -3.89 31.45 5.57
N VAL A 215 -2.75 30.96 5.13
CA VAL A 215 -2.42 30.66 3.73
C VAL A 215 -2.38 29.15 3.54
N ASN A 216 -2.93 28.66 2.42
CA ASN A 216 -2.64 27.30 1.95
C ASN A 216 -1.36 27.35 1.08
N PRO A 217 -0.23 26.80 1.57
CA PRO A 217 1.07 26.87 0.91
C PRO A 217 1.21 25.90 -0.27
N PHE A 218 0.23 25.01 -0.49
CA PHE A 218 0.31 23.97 -1.52
C PHE A 218 -0.35 24.39 -2.84
N ARG A 219 -1.14 25.47 -2.84
CA ARG A 219 -1.65 26.06 -4.07
C ARG A 219 -0.47 26.50 -4.94
N VAL A 220 -0.59 26.34 -6.25
CA VAL A 220 0.45 26.76 -7.20
C VAL A 220 0.75 28.24 -7.00
N ASP A 221 2.04 28.56 -7.00
CA ASP A 221 2.55 29.92 -6.81
C ASP A 221 2.29 30.56 -5.43
N ALA A 222 1.69 29.82 -4.48
CA ALA A 222 1.52 30.27 -3.10
C ALA A 222 2.85 30.29 -2.33
N ASN A 223 2.91 31.17 -1.32
CA ASN A 223 4.06 31.27 -0.42
C ASN A 223 4.15 30.03 0.49
N ARG A 224 5.11 29.15 0.19
CA ARG A 224 5.38 27.92 0.98
C ARG A 224 5.94 28.21 2.38
N ASN A 225 6.51 29.39 2.56
CA ASN A 225 7.14 29.84 3.80
C ASN A 225 6.20 30.71 4.65
N ALA A 226 4.92 30.79 4.30
CA ALA A 226 3.92 31.44 5.14
C ALA A 226 3.92 30.84 6.55
N THR A 227 3.91 31.69 7.58
CA THR A 227 3.91 31.29 8.99
C THR A 227 2.50 31.06 9.55
N LYS A 228 1.50 31.75 8.98
CA LYS A 228 0.08 31.50 9.27
C LYS A 228 -0.47 30.50 8.25
N ARG A 229 -0.54 29.22 8.64
CA ARG A 229 -0.80 28.08 7.73
C ARG A 229 -1.69 27.00 8.36
N LYS A 230 -2.65 27.40 9.18
CA LYS A 230 -3.57 26.49 9.87
C LYS A 230 -4.72 26.04 8.99
N TYR A 231 -5.17 24.79 9.18
CA TYR A 231 -6.34 24.21 8.52
C TYR A 231 -7.26 23.52 9.54
N ARG A 232 -8.50 23.27 9.10
CA ARG A 232 -9.45 22.37 9.76
C ARG A 232 -10.16 21.57 8.68
N VAL A 233 -10.13 20.24 8.77
CA VAL A 233 -10.95 19.35 7.94
C VAL A 233 -11.93 18.56 8.79
N THR A 234 -12.99 18.07 8.16
CA THR A 234 -14.07 17.34 8.80
C THR A 234 -14.42 16.10 7.98
N PHE A 235 -14.66 15.00 8.68
CA PHE A 235 -15.30 13.81 8.12
C PHE A 235 -16.58 13.52 8.90
N ASP A 236 -17.73 13.54 8.22
CA ASP A 236 -19.01 13.18 8.81
C ASP A 236 -19.20 11.66 8.73
N MET A 237 -19.36 10.99 9.88
CA MET A 237 -19.49 9.53 9.94
C MET A 237 -20.89 9.11 9.46
N ALA A 238 -20.98 8.33 8.39
CA ALA A 238 -22.27 8.02 7.77
C ALA A 238 -22.40 6.57 7.29
N ILE A 239 -23.67 6.19 7.11
CA ILE A 239 -24.08 5.00 6.37
C ILE A 239 -24.45 5.43 4.96
N GLY A 240 -23.93 4.72 3.96
CA GLY A 240 -24.25 4.94 2.56
C GLY A 240 -23.08 4.59 1.65
N ASN A 241 -23.37 4.48 0.35
CA ASN A 241 -22.33 4.25 -0.64
C ASN A 241 -21.34 5.44 -0.62
N PRO A 242 -20.04 5.18 -0.45
CA PRO A 242 -19.04 6.24 -0.30
C PRO A 242 -18.89 7.13 -1.53
N VAL A 243 -19.20 6.63 -2.73
CA VAL A 243 -19.13 7.39 -3.99
C VAL A 243 -20.38 8.27 -4.18
N ASP A 244 -21.54 7.80 -3.75
CA ASP A 244 -22.78 8.60 -3.79
C ASP A 244 -22.71 9.73 -2.76
N LEU A 245 -22.20 9.43 -1.57
CA LEU A 245 -22.01 10.40 -0.48
C LEU A 245 -20.83 11.35 -0.71
N ASN A 246 -19.87 10.97 -1.55
CA ASN A 246 -18.76 11.81 -1.96
C ASN A 246 -18.64 11.79 -3.49
N PRO A 247 -19.40 12.62 -4.24
CA PRO A 247 -19.34 12.64 -5.70
C PRO A 247 -17.93 12.88 -6.28
N VAL A 248 -17.05 13.47 -5.46
CA VAL A 248 -15.67 13.83 -5.77
C VAL A 248 -14.69 12.66 -5.56
N PHE A 249 -15.10 11.61 -4.85
CA PHE A 249 -14.34 10.38 -4.65
C PHE A 249 -14.44 9.51 -5.90
N ARG A 250 -13.82 9.96 -6.99
CA ARG A 250 -13.82 9.29 -8.29
C ARG A 250 -12.47 9.46 -9.01
N PRO A 251 -11.96 8.40 -9.67
CA PRO A 251 -10.76 8.51 -10.49
C PRO A 251 -10.99 9.43 -11.69
N PRO A 252 -9.91 10.00 -12.24
CA PRO A 252 -8.55 9.97 -11.69
C PRO A 252 -8.31 11.12 -10.69
N HIS A 253 -9.30 12.00 -10.50
CA HIS A 253 -9.11 13.28 -9.82
C HIS A 253 -9.11 13.15 -8.30
N TYR A 254 -10.07 12.42 -7.74
CA TYR A 254 -10.28 12.27 -6.30
C TYR A 254 -10.33 13.58 -5.48
N ARG A 255 -10.68 14.70 -6.12
CA ARG A 255 -10.42 16.03 -5.58
C ARG A 255 -11.52 17.02 -5.88
N ALA A 256 -11.73 17.95 -4.95
CA ALA A 256 -12.63 19.09 -5.05
C ALA A 256 -12.36 20.05 -3.89
N PRO A 257 -12.51 21.37 -4.08
CA PRO A 257 -12.36 22.35 -3.00
C PRO A 257 -13.24 22.03 -1.78
N GLY A 258 -12.76 22.45 -0.62
CA GLY A 258 -13.50 22.43 0.64
C GLY A 258 -13.03 21.36 1.61
N ASN A 259 -13.50 21.52 2.85
CA ASN A 259 -12.89 20.88 4.01
C ASN A 259 -13.70 19.71 4.58
N ASN A 260 -14.78 19.29 3.92
CA ASN A 260 -15.68 18.26 4.43
C ASN A 260 -15.83 17.07 3.48
N ARG A 261 -15.90 15.85 4.02
CA ARG A 261 -16.20 14.60 3.33
C ARG A 261 -17.03 13.67 4.22
N MET A 262 -17.67 12.68 3.62
CA MET A 262 -18.36 11.61 4.36
C MET A 262 -17.40 10.42 4.54
N GLY A 263 -17.22 9.97 5.78
CA GLY A 263 -16.36 8.85 6.14
C GLY A 263 -17.08 7.79 6.99
N GLY A 264 -16.35 6.79 7.47
CA GLY A 264 -16.88 5.73 8.31
C GLY A 264 -15.89 5.25 9.36
N SER A 265 -16.43 4.97 10.55
CA SER A 265 -15.73 4.54 11.77
C SER A 265 -16.20 3.16 12.26
N ILE A 266 -17.25 2.61 11.65
CA ILE A 266 -17.77 1.26 11.88
C ILE A 266 -17.77 0.60 10.50
N LEU A 267 -16.97 -0.45 10.34
CA LEU A 267 -16.67 -1.04 9.04
C LEU A 267 -17.05 -2.52 8.99
N TYR A 268 -17.19 -3.03 7.76
CA TYR A 268 -17.44 -4.44 7.49
C TYR A 268 -16.19 -5.12 6.90
N GLN A 269 -15.71 -6.19 7.55
CA GLN A 269 -14.47 -6.87 7.16
C GLN A 269 -14.67 -7.98 6.12
N GLY A 270 -15.91 -8.39 5.87
CA GLY A 270 -16.19 -9.54 5.02
C GLY A 270 -15.79 -10.89 5.67
N PRO A 271 -15.66 -11.95 4.88
CA PRO A 271 -15.58 -13.34 5.37
C PRO A 271 -14.35 -13.60 6.25
N TRP A 272 -13.20 -13.03 5.90
CA TRP A 272 -11.96 -13.26 6.64
C TRP A 272 -11.90 -12.57 8.00
N GLY A 273 -12.86 -11.67 8.28
CA GLY A 273 -13.08 -11.19 9.65
C GLY A 273 -13.52 -12.32 10.60
N GLU A 274 -14.36 -13.25 10.12
CA GLU A 274 -15.03 -14.28 10.95
C GLU A 274 -14.47 -15.70 10.76
N THR A 275 -13.97 -16.04 9.58
CA THR A 275 -13.51 -17.41 9.30
C THR A 275 -12.07 -17.66 9.75
N LYS A 276 -11.82 -18.83 10.37
CA LYS A 276 -10.50 -19.48 10.47
C LYS A 276 -10.50 -20.69 9.52
N PRO A 277 -9.39 -21.06 8.82
CA PRO A 277 -8.00 -20.67 9.09
C PRO A 277 -7.48 -19.46 8.30
N TRP A 278 -8.11 -19.06 7.21
CA TRP A 278 -7.54 -18.07 6.27
C TRP A 278 -7.74 -16.60 6.67
N GLY A 279 -8.65 -16.34 7.60
CA GLY A 279 -8.88 -15.04 8.23
C GLY A 279 -8.46 -15.03 9.71
N HIS A 280 -8.58 -13.87 10.36
CA HIS A 280 -8.24 -13.77 11.79
C HIS A 280 -9.34 -14.30 12.72
N GLY A 281 -10.58 -14.38 12.25
CA GLY A 281 -11.71 -14.94 13.00
C GLY A 281 -12.02 -14.21 14.31
N LEU A 282 -11.94 -12.88 14.30
CA LEU A 282 -12.31 -12.02 15.44
C LEU A 282 -13.75 -11.51 15.29
N GLY A 283 -14.20 -11.31 14.05
CA GLY A 283 -15.54 -10.87 13.72
C GLY A 283 -15.58 -10.02 12.44
N VAL A 284 -16.77 -9.86 11.88
CA VAL A 284 -16.98 -9.09 10.63
C VAL A 284 -17.07 -7.57 10.84
N TRP A 285 -17.04 -7.08 12.07
CA TRP A 285 -17.18 -5.66 12.40
C TRP A 285 -15.86 -5.09 12.88
N ASP A 286 -15.43 -3.96 12.34
CA ASP A 286 -14.21 -3.27 12.77
C ASP A 286 -14.46 -1.78 12.99
N MET A 287 -13.43 -1.09 13.47
CA MET A 287 -13.36 0.36 13.53
C MET A 287 -12.64 0.95 12.30
N GLY A 288 -12.71 2.27 12.13
CA GLY A 288 -12.06 2.98 11.04
C GLY A 288 -10.63 3.41 11.32
N GLN A 289 -10.05 4.17 10.39
CA GLN A 289 -8.75 4.83 10.53
C GLN A 289 -8.73 6.18 9.82
N ILE A 290 -7.81 7.06 10.23
CA ILE A 290 -7.42 8.25 9.45
C ILE A 290 -5.94 8.13 9.10
N TRP A 291 -5.61 8.43 7.86
CA TRP A 291 -4.24 8.55 7.37
C TRP A 291 -3.94 9.99 7.01
N ILE A 292 -2.78 10.47 7.43
CA ILE A 292 -2.18 11.70 6.95
C ILE A 292 -0.80 11.36 6.37
N ARG A 293 -0.51 11.84 5.17
CA ARG A 293 0.77 11.54 4.50
C ARG A 293 1.49 12.81 4.11
N TYR A 294 2.76 12.91 4.49
CA TYR A 294 3.66 13.97 4.04
C TYR A 294 4.69 13.37 3.10
N TYR A 295 4.60 13.66 1.81
CA TYR A 295 5.58 13.18 0.83
C TYR A 295 6.63 14.24 0.55
N ALA A 296 7.90 13.79 0.52
CA ALA A 296 9.08 14.63 0.38
C ALA A 296 9.05 15.86 1.30
N PRO A 297 9.07 15.68 2.65
CA PRO A 297 9.28 16.79 3.58
C PRO A 297 10.55 17.58 3.24
N ASP A 298 10.53 18.89 3.50
CA ASP A 298 11.68 19.75 3.31
C ASP A 298 12.83 19.30 4.22
N LYS A 299 14.05 19.18 3.68
CA LYS A 299 15.20 18.57 4.37
C LYS A 299 15.50 19.25 5.71
N ALA A 300 15.40 20.58 5.76
CA ALA A 300 15.67 21.38 6.96
C ALA A 300 14.54 21.37 8.01
N LYS A 301 13.39 20.76 7.71
CA LYS A 301 12.18 20.79 8.56
C LYS A 301 11.91 19.44 9.25
N GLY A 302 12.74 18.44 9.01
CA GLY A 302 12.57 17.09 9.56
C GLY A 302 11.37 16.34 8.96
N SER A 303 11.16 15.11 9.41
CA SER A 303 10.15 14.21 8.85
C SER A 303 8.70 14.70 9.01
N LEU A 304 8.41 15.46 10.07
CA LEU A 304 7.09 16.07 10.29
C LEU A 304 6.87 17.35 9.46
N GLY A 305 7.84 17.80 8.66
CA GLY A 305 7.71 19.03 7.88
C GLY A 305 7.63 20.28 8.76
N GLY A 306 8.26 20.26 9.94
CA GLY A 306 8.43 21.42 10.81
C GLY A 306 7.16 21.93 11.48
N VAL A 307 6.12 21.09 11.59
CA VAL A 307 4.85 21.41 12.25
C VAL A 307 4.55 20.39 13.35
N ALA A 308 3.70 20.79 14.31
CA ALA A 308 3.18 19.89 15.33
C ALA A 308 2.22 18.84 14.72
N LEU A 309 2.02 17.73 15.45
CA LEU A 309 0.99 16.76 15.08
C LEU A 309 -0.40 17.42 15.13
N PRO A 310 -1.29 17.13 14.17
CA PRO A 310 -2.62 17.71 14.17
C PRO A 310 -3.45 17.18 15.34
N LYS A 311 -4.35 18.01 15.86
CA LYS A 311 -5.29 17.64 16.91
C LYS A 311 -6.55 17.02 16.31
N VAL A 312 -7.04 15.93 16.89
CA VAL A 312 -8.33 15.32 16.51
C VAL A 312 -9.34 15.41 17.64
N TYR A 313 -10.59 15.70 17.31
CA TYR A 313 -11.72 15.52 18.23
C TYR A 313 -12.98 15.15 17.47
N TYR A 314 -13.92 14.53 18.18
CA TYR A 314 -15.24 14.18 17.66
C TYR A 314 -16.27 15.17 18.18
N GLN A 315 -17.31 15.42 17.39
CA GLN A 315 -18.38 16.34 17.74
C GLN A 315 -19.75 15.78 17.36
N PHE A 316 -20.68 15.79 18.31
CA PHE A 316 -22.09 15.47 18.04
C PHE A 316 -22.80 16.61 17.28
N PRO A 317 -23.95 16.33 16.65
CA PRO A 317 -24.78 17.37 16.02
C PRO A 317 -25.17 18.52 16.96
N ASP A 318 -25.29 18.26 18.26
CA ASP A 318 -25.59 19.27 19.28
C ASP A 318 -24.38 20.10 19.75
N GLY A 319 -23.21 19.88 19.15
CA GLY A 319 -21.99 20.65 19.39
C GLY A 319 -21.08 20.10 20.49
N ARG A 320 -21.53 19.13 21.30
CA ARG A 320 -20.69 18.50 22.35
C ARG A 320 -19.47 17.81 21.73
N LYS A 321 -18.29 18.05 22.31
CA LYS A 321 -17.01 17.55 21.83
C LYS A 321 -16.43 16.50 22.77
N TYR A 322 -15.85 15.46 22.19
CA TYR A 322 -15.22 14.36 22.92
C TYR A 322 -14.10 13.73 22.08
N TYR A 323 -13.37 12.80 22.67
CA TYR A 323 -12.49 11.90 21.93
C TYR A 323 -12.56 10.50 22.55
N ILE A 324 -12.36 9.47 21.72
CA ILE A 324 -12.21 8.10 22.20
C ILE A 324 -10.74 7.72 22.11
N GLN A 325 -10.08 7.69 23.26
CA GLN A 325 -8.72 7.20 23.40
C GLN A 325 -8.71 5.68 23.47
N ALA A 326 -7.69 5.04 22.90
CA ALA A 326 -7.37 3.64 23.13
C ALA A 326 -5.86 3.51 23.37
N ASP A 327 -5.46 2.49 24.12
CA ASP A 327 -4.07 2.01 24.12
C ASP A 327 -3.87 1.19 22.85
N PHE A 328 -3.03 1.69 21.94
CA PHE A 328 -2.69 1.05 20.67
C PHE A 328 -1.21 0.62 20.60
N GLU A 329 -0.54 0.47 21.75
CA GLU A 329 0.88 0.11 21.81
C GLU A 329 1.16 -1.22 21.11
N GLY A 330 0.25 -2.20 21.21
CA GLY A 330 0.36 -3.47 20.51
C GLY A 330 0.37 -3.31 18.99
N TRP A 331 -0.50 -2.43 18.47
CA TRP A 331 -0.53 -2.08 17.04
C TRP A 331 0.75 -1.37 16.61
N GLU A 332 1.23 -0.42 17.41
CA GLU A 332 2.47 0.32 17.14
C GLU A 332 3.68 -0.58 17.15
N ASN A 333 3.82 -1.42 18.17
CA ASN A 333 4.92 -2.37 18.27
C ASN A 333 4.95 -3.32 17.06
N ARG A 334 3.80 -3.80 16.59
CA ARG A 334 3.72 -4.61 15.35
C ARG A 334 4.07 -3.79 14.12
N SER A 335 3.46 -2.63 13.94
CA SER A 335 3.56 -1.84 12.72
C SER A 335 4.92 -1.17 12.57
N ASN A 336 5.52 -0.73 13.67
CA ASN A 336 6.83 -0.07 13.69
C ASN A 336 7.98 -1.02 14.00
N ARG A 337 7.70 -2.32 14.12
CA ARG A 337 8.73 -3.36 14.25
C ARG A 337 9.81 -3.20 13.18
N ARG A 338 11.05 -3.41 13.59
CA ARG A 338 12.22 -3.40 12.71
C ARG A 338 12.93 -4.74 12.75
N ILE A 339 13.40 -5.21 11.59
CA ILE A 339 14.26 -6.40 11.48
C ILE A 339 15.46 -6.09 10.58
N ALA A 340 16.57 -6.80 10.77
CA ALA A 340 17.66 -6.77 9.80
C ALA A 340 17.22 -7.41 8.48
N ALA A 341 17.60 -6.80 7.35
CA ALA A 341 17.45 -7.42 6.05
C ALA A 341 18.28 -8.70 6.01
N LYS A 342 17.66 -9.79 5.58
CA LYS A 342 18.30 -11.11 5.56
C LYS A 342 19.07 -11.30 4.26
N TRP A 343 20.23 -11.93 4.35
CA TRP A 343 20.96 -12.33 3.16
C TRP A 343 20.28 -13.53 2.50
N THR A 344 20.17 -13.51 1.18
CA THR A 344 19.77 -14.67 0.38
C THR A 344 20.71 -14.85 -0.80
N ALA A 345 20.87 -16.09 -1.25
CA ALA A 345 21.82 -16.44 -2.30
C ALA A 345 21.44 -15.78 -3.64
N PRO A 346 22.37 -15.09 -4.33
CA PRO A 346 22.08 -14.46 -5.62
C PRO A 346 21.56 -15.45 -6.66
N GLU A 347 20.51 -15.08 -7.38
CA GLU A 347 19.90 -15.89 -8.44
C GLU A 347 19.46 -14.99 -9.61
N ASP A 348 19.70 -15.45 -10.83
CA ASP A 348 19.27 -14.74 -12.03
C ASP A 348 17.73 -14.70 -12.15
N PRO A 349 17.17 -13.70 -12.86
CA PRO A 349 15.75 -13.59 -13.14
C PRO A 349 15.15 -14.85 -13.76
N THR A 350 13.98 -15.27 -13.27
CA THR A 350 13.17 -16.30 -13.92
C THR A 350 12.49 -15.72 -15.17
N LYS A 351 11.93 -16.58 -16.03
CA LYS A 351 11.15 -16.15 -17.21
C LYS A 351 10.04 -15.15 -16.89
N HIS A 352 9.45 -15.21 -15.69
CA HIS A 352 8.33 -14.35 -15.29
C HIS A 352 8.76 -12.92 -14.94
N LYS A 353 10.05 -12.70 -14.66
CA LYS A 353 10.66 -11.40 -14.37
C LYS A 353 11.82 -11.05 -15.31
N GLY A 354 11.95 -11.81 -16.40
CA GLY A 354 13.06 -11.75 -17.34
C GLY A 354 12.94 -10.62 -18.38
N ALA A 355 13.71 -10.77 -19.48
CA ALA A 355 13.91 -9.76 -20.51
C ALA A 355 12.63 -9.18 -21.14
N LYS A 356 11.55 -9.97 -21.21
CA LYS A 356 10.30 -9.59 -21.89
C LYS A 356 9.22 -9.04 -20.94
N THR A 357 9.31 -9.31 -19.64
CA THR A 357 8.31 -8.87 -18.67
C THR A 357 8.50 -7.39 -18.38
N GLY A 358 7.46 -6.59 -18.47
CA GLY A 358 7.45 -5.16 -18.11
C GLY A 358 6.95 -4.91 -16.68
N TRP A 359 5.92 -4.08 -16.58
CA TRP A 359 5.30 -3.64 -15.33
C TRP A 359 3.81 -3.98 -15.31
N PHE A 360 3.24 -4.00 -14.11
CA PHE A 360 1.80 -4.19 -13.91
C PHE A 360 1.22 -3.03 -13.12
N LYS A 361 -0.01 -2.62 -13.43
CA LYS A 361 -0.72 -1.63 -12.61
C LYS A 361 -1.25 -2.32 -11.36
N LYS A 362 -1.07 -1.70 -10.19
CA LYS A 362 -1.60 -2.22 -8.93
C LYS A 362 -3.05 -1.78 -8.73
N PHE A 363 -3.94 -2.73 -8.45
CA PHE A 363 -5.34 -2.49 -8.05
C PHE A 363 -5.65 -2.82 -6.58
N GLY A 364 -4.60 -3.11 -5.81
CA GLY A 364 -4.65 -3.25 -4.36
C GLY A 364 -3.55 -4.16 -3.82
N ILE A 365 -3.20 -3.99 -2.55
CA ILE A 365 -2.13 -4.76 -1.91
C ILE A 365 -2.44 -6.27 -1.90
N PHE A 366 -3.68 -6.65 -1.57
CA PHE A 366 -4.06 -8.06 -1.53
C PHE A 366 -3.96 -8.71 -2.90
N ARG A 367 -4.55 -8.10 -3.93
CA ARG A 367 -4.43 -8.53 -5.32
C ARG A 367 -2.97 -8.70 -5.74
N ALA A 368 -2.13 -7.68 -5.50
CA ALA A 368 -0.71 -7.72 -5.85
C ALA A 368 0.05 -8.89 -5.18
N ILE A 369 -0.28 -9.22 -3.92
CA ILE A 369 0.31 -10.36 -3.22
C ILE A 369 -0.08 -11.67 -3.92
N VAL A 370 -1.38 -11.84 -4.23
CA VAL A 370 -1.88 -13.07 -4.86
C VAL A 370 -1.36 -13.23 -6.29
N GLU A 371 -1.27 -12.15 -7.06
CA GLU A 371 -0.63 -12.14 -8.38
C GLU A 371 0.85 -12.50 -8.31
N GLY A 372 1.59 -11.90 -7.37
CA GLY A 372 2.98 -12.24 -7.14
C GLY A 372 3.17 -13.71 -6.79
N MET A 373 2.30 -14.27 -5.94
CA MET A 373 2.29 -15.72 -5.65
C MET A 373 2.01 -16.56 -6.89
N ALA A 374 1.06 -16.16 -7.73
CA ALA A 374 0.72 -16.87 -8.97
C ALA A 374 1.89 -16.91 -9.96
N LEU A 375 2.62 -15.80 -10.09
CA LEU A 375 3.74 -15.67 -11.03
C LEU A 375 5.04 -16.29 -10.52
N GLU A 376 5.36 -16.13 -9.23
CA GLU A 376 6.64 -16.57 -8.66
C GLU A 376 6.59 -17.98 -8.07
N VAL A 377 5.39 -18.53 -7.83
CA VAL A 377 5.20 -19.87 -7.25
C VAL A 377 4.29 -20.72 -8.15
N PRO A 378 4.72 -21.02 -9.40
CA PRO A 378 3.85 -21.60 -10.43
C PRO A 378 3.28 -22.98 -10.07
N TRP A 379 3.93 -23.73 -9.18
CA TRP A 379 3.44 -25.02 -8.69
C TRP A 379 2.19 -24.90 -7.79
N LEU A 380 1.82 -23.70 -7.33
CA LEU A 380 0.51 -23.46 -6.70
C LEU A 380 -0.65 -23.48 -7.70
N ASN A 381 -0.36 -23.41 -9.01
CA ASN A 381 -1.34 -23.43 -10.09
C ASN A 381 -2.46 -22.38 -9.93
N LEU A 382 -2.09 -21.15 -9.52
CA LEU A 382 -3.04 -20.05 -9.35
C LEU A 382 -3.24 -19.32 -10.69
N ASP A 383 -4.33 -19.63 -11.38
CA ASP A 383 -4.72 -18.90 -12.60
C ASP A 383 -5.31 -17.52 -12.29
N GLN A 384 -5.44 -16.70 -13.33
CA GLN A 384 -5.98 -15.34 -13.24
C GLN A 384 -7.43 -15.33 -12.72
N GLU A 385 -8.24 -16.34 -13.04
CA GLU A 385 -9.62 -16.45 -12.55
C GLU A 385 -9.68 -16.59 -11.04
N TYR A 386 -8.88 -17.50 -10.49
CA TYR A 386 -8.75 -17.62 -9.05
C TYR A 386 -8.29 -16.33 -8.38
N VAL A 387 -7.31 -15.62 -8.96
CA VAL A 387 -6.85 -14.35 -8.40
C VAL A 387 -8.00 -13.33 -8.35
N ARG A 388 -8.77 -13.21 -9.43
CA ARG A 388 -9.95 -12.32 -9.48
C ARG A 388 -10.98 -12.71 -8.43
N ASP A 389 -11.34 -13.97 -8.35
CA ASP A 389 -12.38 -14.44 -7.45
C ASP A 389 -11.97 -14.31 -5.98
N LEU A 390 -10.70 -14.58 -5.68
CA LEU A 390 -10.17 -14.44 -4.33
C LEU A 390 -10.15 -12.97 -3.89
N ASP A 391 -9.69 -12.05 -4.75
CA ASP A 391 -9.71 -10.61 -4.49
C ASP A 391 -11.14 -10.08 -4.29
N LEU A 392 -12.08 -10.54 -5.11
CA LEU A 392 -13.50 -10.22 -4.95
C LEU A 392 -14.06 -10.72 -3.62
N GLY A 393 -13.82 -11.99 -3.29
CA GLY A 393 -14.32 -12.61 -2.06
C GLY A 393 -13.75 -12.02 -0.78
N VAL A 394 -12.49 -11.60 -0.81
CA VAL A 394 -11.75 -11.12 0.38
C VAL A 394 -11.82 -9.61 0.53
N ALA A 395 -11.53 -8.88 -0.55
CA ALA A 395 -11.40 -7.43 -0.53
C ALA A 395 -12.67 -6.72 -1.04
N GLY A 396 -13.63 -7.44 -1.62
CA GLY A 396 -14.83 -6.85 -2.22
C GLY A 396 -14.52 -6.03 -3.47
N ARG A 397 -13.44 -6.38 -4.19
CA ARG A 397 -12.87 -5.60 -5.29
C ARG A 397 -12.80 -6.39 -6.58
N GLY A 398 -12.85 -5.68 -7.70
CA GLY A 398 -12.72 -6.28 -9.02
C GLY A 398 -13.11 -5.31 -10.13
N GLU A 399 -12.68 -5.61 -11.35
CA GLU A 399 -12.87 -4.73 -12.50
C GLU A 399 -14.35 -4.52 -12.90
N ASP A 400 -15.20 -5.52 -12.62
CA ASP A 400 -16.63 -5.52 -12.93
C ASP A 400 -17.50 -5.02 -11.75
N MET A 401 -16.86 -4.62 -10.64
CA MET A 401 -17.58 -4.15 -9.46
C MET A 401 -18.14 -2.74 -9.65
N PRO A 402 -19.27 -2.39 -9.01
CA PRO A 402 -19.67 -0.99 -8.93
C PRO A 402 -18.64 -0.18 -8.12
N PRO A 403 -18.53 1.13 -8.40
CA PRO A 403 -17.76 2.04 -7.56
C PRO A 403 -18.14 1.95 -6.08
N PRO A 404 -17.15 2.00 -5.16
CA PRO A 404 -15.71 2.17 -5.41
C PRO A 404 -14.93 0.86 -5.61
N GLY A 405 -15.60 -0.29 -5.68
CA GLY A 405 -14.97 -1.62 -5.73
C GLY A 405 -14.07 -1.85 -6.96
N ASN A 406 -14.28 -1.07 -8.03
CA ASN A 406 -13.50 -1.11 -9.27
C ASN A 406 -12.48 0.04 -9.43
N PHE A 407 -12.33 0.93 -8.44
CA PHE A 407 -11.32 1.99 -8.53
C PHE A 407 -9.92 1.42 -8.42
N SER A 408 -8.93 2.03 -9.07
CA SER A 408 -7.51 1.64 -8.95
C SER A 408 -6.99 1.72 -7.51
N VAL A 409 -7.41 2.74 -6.77
CA VAL A 409 -6.98 2.97 -5.39
C VAL A 409 -7.65 1.97 -4.47
N ALA A 410 -6.83 1.25 -3.71
CA ALA A 410 -7.28 0.37 -2.65
C ALA A 410 -6.93 0.94 -1.27
N ALA A 411 -7.36 0.23 -0.25
CA ALA A 411 -7.19 0.67 1.10
C ALA A 411 -5.71 0.76 1.53
N THR A 412 -5.40 1.71 2.40
CA THR A 412 -4.05 2.20 2.83
C THR A 412 -3.25 2.95 1.76
N GLU A 413 -3.71 3.02 0.52
CA GLU A 413 -2.98 3.65 -0.58
C GLU A 413 -3.18 5.18 -0.61
N CYS A 414 -2.31 5.89 -1.32
CA CYS A 414 -2.53 7.31 -1.59
C CYS A 414 -3.39 7.48 -2.84
N ASN A 415 -4.56 8.12 -2.75
CA ASN A 415 -5.47 8.27 -3.90
C ASN A 415 -4.86 9.01 -5.10
N TYR A 416 -3.80 9.79 -4.84
CA TYR A 416 -3.12 10.61 -5.82
C TYR A 416 -1.89 9.93 -6.41
N ILE A 417 -1.60 8.68 -6.02
CA ILE A 417 -0.47 7.91 -6.53
C ILE A 417 -0.99 6.78 -7.41
N ASN A 418 -0.51 6.72 -8.64
CA ASN A 418 -0.59 5.54 -9.48
C ASN A 418 0.61 4.65 -9.18
N TYR A 419 0.33 3.39 -8.83
CA TYR A 419 1.33 2.41 -8.46
C TYR A 419 1.55 1.41 -9.59
N LEU A 420 2.80 1.28 -10.04
CA LEU A 420 3.22 0.21 -10.95
C LEU A 420 4.14 -0.75 -10.20
N LEU A 421 3.98 -2.04 -10.44
CA LEU A 421 4.74 -3.10 -9.77
C LEU A 421 5.53 -3.92 -10.78
N ARG A 422 6.69 -4.39 -10.35
CA ARG A 422 7.48 -5.40 -11.07
C ARG A 422 8.31 -6.22 -10.08
N GLY A 423 8.25 -7.55 -10.18
CA GLY A 423 9.19 -8.45 -9.51
C GLY A 423 10.55 -8.45 -10.22
N MET A 424 11.65 -8.59 -9.47
CA MET A 424 13.00 -8.70 -10.02
C MET A 424 13.89 -9.53 -9.09
N SER A 425 14.90 -10.18 -9.67
CA SER A 425 16.00 -10.79 -8.89
C SER A 425 17.37 -10.37 -9.39
N LEU A 426 18.38 -10.53 -8.54
CA LEU A 426 19.75 -10.17 -8.85
C LEU A 426 20.71 -11.34 -8.59
N GLY A 427 21.30 -11.84 -9.67
CA GLY A 427 22.36 -12.85 -9.69
C GLY A 427 23.70 -12.33 -9.18
N ARG A 428 24.70 -13.21 -9.13
CA ARG A 428 26.06 -12.89 -8.69
C ARG A 428 26.82 -12.15 -9.79
N ASP A 429 27.61 -11.13 -9.44
CA ASP A 429 28.39 -10.32 -10.39
C ASP A 429 27.51 -9.63 -11.47
N LYS A 430 26.23 -9.43 -11.15
CA LYS A 430 25.21 -8.87 -12.05
C LYS A 430 24.80 -7.47 -11.61
N VAL A 431 24.32 -6.72 -12.59
CA VAL A 431 23.70 -5.41 -12.39
C VAL A 431 22.36 -5.37 -13.10
N ALA A 432 21.37 -4.78 -12.44
CA ALA A 432 20.13 -4.36 -13.08
C ALA A 432 20.21 -2.85 -13.36
N VAL A 433 19.77 -2.42 -14.53
CA VAL A 433 19.76 -1.00 -14.89
C VAL A 433 18.35 -0.61 -15.28
N LEU A 434 17.85 0.49 -14.71
CA LEU A 434 16.60 1.11 -15.13
C LEU A 434 16.94 2.33 -15.96
N THR A 435 16.49 2.36 -17.21
CA THR A 435 16.55 3.55 -18.06
C THR A 435 15.17 4.07 -18.35
N GLY A 436 15.07 5.36 -18.62
CA GLY A 436 13.83 5.99 -19.02
C GLY A 436 13.94 7.49 -18.95
N LYS A 437 12.80 8.17 -18.98
CA LYS A 437 12.64 9.61 -18.89
C LYS A 437 11.76 9.95 -17.69
N LEU A 438 12.26 10.81 -16.81
CA LEU A 438 11.45 11.27 -15.68
C LEU A 438 10.41 12.29 -16.14
N PRO A 439 9.18 12.26 -15.59
CA PRO A 439 8.33 13.44 -15.62
C PRO A 439 9.02 14.57 -14.85
N THR A 440 8.83 15.81 -15.30
CA THR A 440 9.23 16.97 -14.50
C THR A 440 8.47 16.96 -13.17
N THR A 441 9.18 17.27 -12.08
CA THR A 441 8.62 17.42 -10.73
C THR A 441 9.05 18.75 -10.09
N PRO A 442 8.30 19.29 -9.12
CA PRO A 442 8.71 20.49 -8.41
C PRO A 442 9.95 20.25 -7.53
N ARG A 443 10.93 21.16 -7.61
CA ARG A 443 12.09 21.18 -6.71
C ARG A 443 11.72 21.99 -5.46
N THR A 444 11.41 21.31 -4.37
CA THR A 444 10.84 21.92 -3.15
C THR A 444 11.52 21.53 -1.85
N ARG A 445 12.44 20.55 -1.87
CA ARG A 445 13.02 19.94 -0.67
C ARG A 445 14.05 20.81 0.04
N ASN A 446 14.49 21.92 -0.56
CA ASN A 446 15.48 22.82 0.04
C ASN A 446 14.86 24.13 0.56
N GLY A 447 13.53 24.16 0.74
CA GLY A 447 12.81 25.31 1.29
C GLY A 447 12.45 26.39 0.26
N GLU A 448 12.37 26.00 -1.02
CA GLU A 448 11.98 26.87 -2.12
C GLU A 448 10.65 27.56 -1.80
N ALA A 449 10.59 28.88 -2.01
CA ALA A 449 9.47 29.71 -1.57
C ALA A 449 8.14 29.43 -2.27
N VAL A 450 8.21 28.79 -3.44
CA VAL A 450 7.07 28.52 -4.33
C VAL A 450 7.19 27.13 -4.91
N MET A 451 6.06 26.45 -5.08
CA MET A 451 5.96 25.20 -5.83
C MET A 451 5.18 25.44 -7.13
N LYS A 452 5.87 25.18 -8.25
CA LYS A 452 5.32 25.36 -9.59
C LYS A 452 4.56 24.11 -10.06
N LYS A 453 3.75 24.29 -11.11
CA LYS A 453 3.19 23.18 -11.90
C LYS A 453 4.32 22.33 -12.49
N ALA A 454 4.05 21.05 -12.69
CA ALA A 454 4.96 20.11 -13.37
C ALA A 454 4.15 18.92 -13.94
N GLN A 455 4.80 17.96 -14.60
CA GLN A 455 4.11 16.78 -15.14
C GLN A 455 3.66 15.79 -14.06
N ALA A 456 4.41 15.68 -12.96
CA ALA A 456 4.04 14.90 -11.78
C ALA A 456 4.35 15.70 -10.51
N ARG A 457 3.65 15.39 -9.42
CA ARG A 457 3.95 16.01 -8.11
C ARG A 457 5.11 15.29 -7.42
N TYR A 458 5.25 13.99 -7.61
CA TYR A 458 6.27 13.15 -7.00
C TYR A 458 6.45 11.87 -7.81
N TRP A 459 7.69 11.39 -7.91
CA TRP A 459 8.02 10.10 -8.53
C TRP A 459 9.04 9.35 -7.67
N SER A 460 8.84 8.04 -7.45
CA SER A 460 9.83 7.18 -6.79
C SER A 460 9.79 5.75 -7.27
N ILE A 461 10.89 5.02 -7.08
CA ILE A 461 10.94 3.56 -7.12
C ILE A 461 11.46 3.07 -5.78
N THR A 462 10.71 2.16 -5.15
CA THR A 462 11.09 1.51 -3.89
C THR A 462 11.07 0.00 -4.08
N ALA A 463 12.12 -0.69 -3.63
CA ALA A 463 12.13 -2.14 -3.53
C ALA A 463 11.72 -2.62 -2.15
N THR A 464 10.88 -3.63 -2.14
CA THR A 464 10.58 -4.43 -0.96
C THR A 464 10.98 -5.88 -1.16
N ASP A 465 11.54 -6.47 -0.13
CA ASP A 465 11.83 -7.90 -0.08
C ASP A 465 10.57 -8.74 -0.32
N THR A 466 10.70 -9.76 -1.16
CA THR A 466 9.64 -10.73 -1.46
C THR A 466 9.88 -12.09 -0.82
N ALA A 467 10.94 -12.23 0.01
CA ALA A 467 11.05 -13.37 0.90
C ALA A 467 9.74 -13.50 1.70
N LEU A 468 9.25 -14.74 1.78
CA LEU A 468 7.95 -15.04 2.37
C LEU A 468 7.89 -14.55 3.81
N PRO A 469 6.68 -14.23 4.31
CA PRO A 469 6.51 -13.60 5.61
C PRO A 469 7.30 -14.33 6.69
N GLU A 470 8.00 -13.57 7.53
CA GLU A 470 8.57 -14.14 8.75
C GLU A 470 7.45 -14.84 9.55
N PRO A 471 7.75 -15.87 10.37
CA PRO A 471 6.77 -16.64 11.15
C PRO A 471 5.84 -15.82 12.09
N ASP A 472 6.01 -14.51 12.14
CA ASP A 472 5.26 -13.55 12.95
C ASP A 472 4.56 -12.46 12.10
N GLY A 473 4.53 -12.60 10.78
CA GLY A 473 3.77 -11.73 9.86
C GLY A 473 4.51 -10.47 9.43
N PHE A 474 5.82 -10.38 9.62
CA PHE A 474 6.63 -9.30 9.01
C PHE A 474 6.75 -9.52 7.50
N VAL A 475 6.36 -8.50 6.71
CA VAL A 475 6.32 -8.56 5.24
C VAL A 475 6.81 -7.26 4.61
N GLY A 476 7.36 -7.35 3.40
CA GLY A 476 7.67 -6.18 2.57
C GLY A 476 8.74 -5.27 3.19
N ALA A 477 9.85 -5.87 3.65
CA ALA A 477 10.99 -5.13 4.18
C ALA A 477 11.51 -4.17 3.11
N VAL A 478 11.60 -2.88 3.40
CA VAL A 478 12.12 -1.90 2.43
C VAL A 478 13.64 -2.00 2.36
N LEU A 479 14.18 -2.27 1.17
CA LEU A 479 15.59 -2.55 0.96
C LEU A 479 16.34 -1.39 0.31
N HIS A 480 15.71 -0.77 -0.68
CA HIS A 480 16.26 0.40 -1.37
C HIS A 480 15.15 1.26 -1.95
N SER A 481 15.44 2.53 -2.15
CA SER A 481 14.51 3.48 -2.76
C SER A 481 15.28 4.65 -3.34
N VAL A 482 14.72 5.25 -4.37
CA VAL A 482 15.18 6.53 -4.94
C VAL A 482 13.98 7.34 -5.40
N MET A 483 14.01 8.66 -5.20
CA MET A 483 12.97 9.58 -5.67
C MET A 483 13.49 10.60 -6.70
N ASP A 484 12.57 11.28 -7.39
CA ASP A 484 12.83 12.20 -8.50
C ASP A 484 13.94 13.25 -8.33
N ASP A 485 14.24 13.71 -7.11
CA ASP A 485 15.29 14.69 -6.85
C ASP A 485 16.61 14.13 -6.34
N GLU A 486 16.68 12.81 -6.29
CA GLU A 486 17.89 12.03 -6.02
C GLU A 486 18.44 11.41 -7.32
N ILE A 487 17.66 11.46 -8.42
CA ILE A 487 18.01 10.86 -9.70
C ILE A 487 18.73 11.89 -10.58
N ILE A 488 19.88 11.45 -11.09
CA ILE A 488 20.67 12.19 -12.07
C ILE A 488 20.04 11.99 -13.45
N THR A 489 19.77 13.10 -14.13
CA THR A 489 19.18 13.11 -15.47
C THR A 489 20.05 13.90 -16.44
N ASP A 490 19.99 13.54 -17.73
CA ASP A 490 20.51 14.38 -18.80
C ASP A 490 19.62 15.60 -19.09
N ALA A 491 20.01 16.42 -20.08
CA ALA A 491 19.27 17.61 -20.50
C ALA A 491 17.86 17.29 -21.06
N GLN A 492 17.60 16.03 -21.45
CA GLN A 492 16.33 15.54 -21.95
C GLN A 492 15.50 14.83 -20.86
N GLN A 493 15.89 14.94 -19.58
CA GLN A 493 15.27 14.25 -18.44
C GLN A 493 15.43 12.72 -18.45
N ARG A 494 16.35 12.17 -19.27
CA ARG A 494 16.61 10.73 -19.29
C ARG A 494 17.58 10.33 -18.20
N TYR A 495 17.41 9.15 -17.63
CA TYR A 495 18.20 8.64 -16.51
C TYR A 495 18.72 7.23 -16.76
N ALA A 496 19.77 6.89 -16.01
CA ALA A 496 20.21 5.51 -15.78
C ALA A 496 20.36 5.29 -14.28
N ILE A 497 19.51 4.43 -13.70
CA ILE A 497 19.62 3.97 -12.32
C ILE A 497 20.25 2.58 -12.35
N VAL A 498 21.45 2.45 -11.78
CA VAL A 498 22.19 1.19 -11.73
C VAL A 498 22.05 0.58 -10.36
N LEU A 499 21.47 -0.62 -10.29
CA LEU A 499 21.26 -1.38 -9.06
C LEU A 499 22.19 -2.59 -9.04
N SER A 500 22.99 -2.68 -7.99
CA SER A 500 23.89 -3.81 -7.74
C SER A 500 24.06 -4.00 -6.24
N ARG A 501 24.62 -5.14 -5.82
CA ARG A 501 25.17 -5.22 -4.46
C ARG A 501 26.35 -4.26 -4.31
N ALA A 502 26.71 -3.93 -3.07
CA ALA A 502 27.77 -2.97 -2.80
C ALA A 502 29.12 -3.45 -3.34
N GLU A 503 29.42 -4.73 -3.17
CA GLU A 503 30.59 -5.44 -3.70
C GLU A 503 30.62 -5.52 -5.24
N ASP A 504 29.43 -5.56 -5.85
CA ASP A 504 29.23 -5.69 -7.29
C ASP A 504 29.14 -4.33 -8.01
N ARG A 505 29.30 -3.20 -7.29
CA ARG A 505 29.20 -1.86 -7.88
C ARG A 505 30.19 -1.69 -9.05
N PRO A 506 29.72 -1.41 -10.28
CA PRO A 506 30.60 -1.08 -11.40
C PRO A 506 31.40 0.19 -11.12
N LYS A 507 32.68 0.21 -11.52
CA LYS A 507 33.56 1.37 -11.35
C LYS A 507 33.06 2.63 -12.07
N ASN A 508 32.38 2.46 -13.20
CA ASN A 508 31.80 3.54 -14.00
C ASN A 508 30.36 3.92 -13.59
N ALA A 509 29.77 3.30 -12.56
CA ALA A 509 28.47 3.68 -12.01
C ALA A 509 28.61 4.88 -11.04
N THR A 510 28.92 6.05 -11.60
CA THR A 510 29.18 7.29 -10.86
C THR A 510 28.29 8.43 -11.34
N ALA A 511 28.11 9.43 -10.46
CA ALA A 511 27.36 10.64 -10.78
C ALA A 511 27.98 11.42 -11.95
N SER A 512 29.31 11.47 -12.04
CA SER A 512 30.04 12.13 -13.14
C SER A 512 29.76 11.50 -14.51
N ASN A 513 29.40 10.21 -14.52
CA ASN A 513 29.07 9.45 -15.73
C ASN A 513 27.55 9.45 -16.01
N GLY A 514 26.77 10.29 -15.31
CA GLY A 514 25.32 10.38 -15.48
C GLY A 514 24.52 9.24 -14.80
N VAL A 515 25.15 8.49 -13.88
CA VAL A 515 24.53 7.31 -13.26
C VAL A 515 24.11 7.58 -11.82
N THR A 516 22.86 7.21 -11.52
CA THR A 516 22.38 7.08 -10.14
C THR A 516 22.61 5.65 -9.68
N TRP A 517 23.63 5.41 -8.85
CA TRP A 517 23.86 4.08 -8.28
C TRP A 517 23.03 3.88 -7.01
N VAL A 518 22.33 2.74 -6.92
CA VAL A 518 21.52 2.34 -5.77
C VAL A 518 21.99 0.98 -5.29
N ASN A 519 22.28 0.86 -3.99
CA ASN A 519 22.59 -0.45 -3.39
C ASN A 519 21.33 -1.32 -3.40
N TRP A 520 21.38 -2.46 -4.09
CA TRP A 520 20.30 -3.45 -4.13
C TRP A 520 19.94 -3.99 -2.75
N GLY A 521 20.93 -4.14 -1.86
CA GLY A 521 20.77 -4.79 -0.56
C GLY A 521 21.15 -6.28 -0.58
N PRO A 522 20.91 -6.99 0.54
CA PRO A 522 21.45 -8.34 0.74
C PRO A 522 20.56 -9.46 0.19
N THR A 523 19.34 -9.16 -0.24
CA THR A 523 18.37 -10.16 -0.70
C THR A 523 18.49 -10.41 -2.19
N THR A 524 17.84 -11.46 -2.66
CA THR A 524 17.85 -11.92 -4.04
C THR A 524 16.68 -11.38 -4.80
N ASN A 525 15.48 -11.48 -4.20
CA ASN A 525 14.22 -11.16 -4.85
C ASN A 525 13.63 -9.90 -4.22
N VAL A 526 13.13 -9.01 -5.09
CA VAL A 526 12.44 -7.79 -4.69
C VAL A 526 11.22 -7.58 -5.57
N THR A 527 10.26 -6.83 -5.06
CA THR A 527 9.26 -6.15 -5.89
C THR A 527 9.58 -4.67 -5.89
N TRP A 528 9.78 -4.10 -7.06
CA TRP A 528 9.80 -2.66 -7.26
C TRP A 528 8.39 -2.11 -7.32
N THR A 529 8.15 -1.07 -6.53
CA THR A 529 6.95 -0.23 -6.61
C THR A 529 7.36 1.14 -7.14
N LEU A 530 6.91 1.45 -8.35
CA LEU A 530 6.95 2.80 -8.89
C LEU A 530 5.74 3.58 -8.40
N ARG A 531 5.96 4.78 -7.88
CA ARG A 531 4.91 5.72 -7.47
C ARG A 531 4.92 6.91 -8.39
N TRP A 532 3.81 7.14 -9.10
CA TRP A 532 3.60 8.33 -9.91
C TRP A 532 2.48 9.15 -9.28
N MET A 533 2.85 10.25 -8.60
CA MET A 533 1.88 11.11 -7.93
C MET A 533 1.39 12.22 -8.86
N SER A 534 0.07 12.31 -9.03
CA SER A 534 -0.60 13.33 -9.82
C SER A 534 -1.70 14.02 -9.02
N VAL A 535 -1.68 15.35 -9.03
CA VAL A 535 -2.69 16.19 -8.38
C VAL A 535 -3.26 17.11 -9.46
N TYR A 536 -4.37 16.69 -10.06
CA TYR A 536 -4.99 17.39 -11.18
C TYR A 536 -5.41 18.82 -10.82
N PRO A 537 -5.64 19.71 -11.80
CA PRO A 537 -4.99 19.69 -13.13
C PRO A 537 -3.55 20.23 -13.06
N ASN A 538 -3.05 20.57 -11.88
CA ASN A 538 -1.83 21.34 -11.69
C ASN A 538 -0.55 20.49 -11.84
N TRP A 539 -0.66 19.19 -11.54
CA TRP A 539 0.38 18.18 -11.74
C TRP A 539 -0.22 17.00 -12.50
N ASP A 540 -0.51 17.25 -13.78
CA ASP A 540 -1.06 16.30 -14.74
C ASP A 540 -0.17 16.26 -15.99
N PHE A 541 -0.15 15.10 -16.64
CA PHE A 541 0.59 14.83 -17.85
C PHE A 541 -0.25 13.96 -18.79
N GLY A 542 -0.12 14.18 -20.10
CA GLY A 542 -0.83 13.39 -21.11
C GLY A 542 -0.52 11.88 -21.07
N LEU A 543 0.56 11.48 -20.37
CA LEU A 543 0.94 10.09 -20.12
C LEU A 543 0.88 9.72 -18.62
N THR A 544 0.12 10.43 -17.78
CA THR A 544 -0.11 9.96 -16.39
C THR A 544 -0.67 8.53 -16.42
N PRO A 545 -0.08 7.56 -15.69
CA PRO A 545 -0.50 6.15 -15.71
C PRO A 545 -1.77 5.89 -14.87
N ASP A 546 -2.79 6.71 -15.05
CA ASP A 546 -4.07 6.67 -14.36
C ASP A 546 -5.11 5.76 -15.06
N ASP A 547 -6.32 5.72 -14.50
CA ASP A 547 -7.44 4.92 -15.03
C ASP A 547 -7.90 5.33 -16.44
N ARG A 548 -7.66 6.57 -16.88
CA ARG A 548 -7.95 7.04 -18.24
C ARG A 548 -6.93 6.52 -19.26
N LYS A 549 -5.71 6.26 -18.81
CA LYS A 549 -4.57 5.95 -19.69
C LYS A 549 -4.27 4.46 -19.80
N ILE A 550 -4.20 3.76 -18.67
CA ILE A 550 -3.72 2.37 -18.64
C ILE A 550 -4.71 1.40 -17.98
N GLY A 551 -5.50 1.86 -16.99
CA GLY A 551 -6.67 1.15 -16.45
C GLY A 551 -6.46 -0.34 -16.07
N TRP A 552 -7.56 -1.08 -15.98
CA TRP A 552 -7.57 -2.51 -15.61
C TRP A 552 -6.90 -3.42 -16.64
N ALA A 553 -6.85 -3.02 -17.92
CA ALA A 553 -6.16 -3.80 -18.95
C ALA A 553 -4.64 -3.94 -18.69
N SER A 554 -4.09 -3.15 -17.76
CA SER A 554 -2.68 -3.23 -17.34
C SER A 554 -2.41 -4.12 -16.13
N ASP A 555 -3.43 -4.80 -15.64
CA ASP A 555 -3.37 -5.73 -14.51
C ASP A 555 -3.32 -7.17 -15.02
N TRP A 556 -2.34 -7.96 -14.56
CA TRP A 556 -2.11 -9.31 -15.09
C TRP A 556 -3.32 -10.21 -14.94
N ALA A 557 -4.07 -10.11 -13.83
CA ALA A 557 -5.23 -10.97 -13.61
C ALA A 557 -6.54 -10.42 -14.21
N SER A 558 -6.56 -9.26 -14.86
CA SER A 558 -7.76 -8.73 -15.54
C SER A 558 -8.21 -9.66 -16.69
N LYS A 559 -9.52 -9.75 -16.92
CA LYS A 559 -10.11 -10.39 -18.10
C LYS A 559 -9.73 -9.70 -19.41
N ARG A 560 -9.29 -8.43 -19.33
CA ARG A 560 -8.92 -7.55 -20.44
C ARG A 560 -7.41 -7.28 -20.47
N TYR A 561 -6.61 -8.12 -19.82
CA TYR A 561 -5.17 -7.93 -19.75
C TYR A 561 -4.55 -7.81 -21.14
N ASP A 562 -3.87 -6.70 -21.39
CA ASP A 562 -3.12 -6.43 -22.61
C ASP A 562 -1.67 -6.08 -22.25
N PRO A 563 -0.71 -6.99 -22.47
CA PRO A 563 0.69 -6.76 -22.14
C PRO A 563 1.33 -5.63 -22.96
N SER A 564 0.75 -5.23 -24.11
CA SER A 564 1.30 -4.15 -24.94
C SER A 564 1.17 -2.77 -24.27
N ILE A 565 0.30 -2.62 -23.27
CA ILE A 565 0.10 -1.34 -22.58
C ILE A 565 1.34 -0.96 -21.76
N ILE A 566 1.71 -1.82 -20.79
CA ILE A 566 2.91 -1.67 -19.94
C ILE A 566 3.56 -3.01 -19.55
N GLY A 567 2.97 -4.14 -19.93
CA GLY A 567 3.38 -5.48 -19.49
C GLY A 567 4.60 -6.04 -20.24
N GLN A 568 5.07 -5.36 -21.27
CA GLN A 568 6.31 -5.67 -22.00
C GLN A 568 7.45 -4.77 -21.52
N ASN A 569 8.65 -5.34 -21.40
CA ASN A 569 9.87 -4.57 -21.14
C ASN A 569 10.29 -3.79 -22.40
N SER A 570 9.61 -2.70 -22.68
CA SER A 570 9.83 -1.93 -23.89
C SER A 570 9.25 -0.52 -23.76
N HIS A 571 9.90 0.44 -24.40
CA HIS A 571 9.35 1.78 -24.62
C HIS A 571 8.28 1.85 -25.73
N ASN A 572 7.85 0.73 -26.33
CA ASN A 572 6.78 0.73 -27.34
C ASN A 572 5.37 0.80 -26.75
N GLY A 573 5.23 0.65 -25.43
CA GLY A 573 3.95 0.72 -24.73
C GLY A 573 3.41 2.15 -24.58
N VAL A 574 2.26 2.27 -23.91
CA VAL A 574 1.47 3.52 -23.81
C VAL A 574 2.24 4.68 -23.18
N LEU A 575 3.19 4.39 -22.29
CA LEU A 575 3.97 5.41 -21.57
C LEU A 575 5.28 5.79 -22.27
N GLY A 576 5.68 5.10 -23.34
CA GLY A 576 6.93 5.39 -24.04
C GLY A 576 8.16 5.30 -23.13
N GLU A 577 9.10 6.23 -23.31
CA GLU A 577 10.28 6.38 -22.45
C GLU A 577 9.95 6.70 -20.97
N TYR A 578 8.72 7.06 -20.62
CA TYR A 578 8.33 7.36 -19.22
C TYR A 578 8.04 6.11 -18.39
N LEU A 579 7.89 4.94 -19.03
CA LEU A 579 7.95 3.65 -18.33
C LEU A 579 9.41 3.20 -18.25
N PRO A 580 9.95 2.85 -17.07
CA PRO A 580 11.31 2.37 -17.00
C PRO A 580 11.47 1.08 -17.81
N GLU A 581 12.47 1.06 -18.69
CA GLU A 581 12.97 -0.16 -19.33
C GLU A 581 14.07 -0.77 -18.48
N ILE A 582 14.06 -2.09 -18.35
CA ILE A 582 14.94 -2.85 -17.47
C ILE A 582 16.01 -3.54 -18.32
N HIS A 583 17.26 -3.37 -17.91
CA HIS A 583 18.41 -4.06 -18.47
C HIS A 583 19.05 -4.94 -17.40
N TYR A 584 19.67 -6.02 -17.84
CA TYR A 584 20.36 -6.97 -16.96
C TYR A 584 21.63 -7.46 -17.66
N MET A 585 22.76 -7.36 -16.98
CA MET A 585 24.07 -7.75 -17.53
C MET A 585 25.09 -7.99 -16.42
N THR A 586 26.29 -8.46 -16.79
CA THR A 586 27.40 -8.59 -15.84
C THR A 586 28.00 -7.22 -15.49
N LYS A 587 28.58 -7.10 -14.30
CA LYS A 587 29.38 -5.94 -13.88
C LYS A 587 30.43 -5.58 -14.92
N ALA A 588 31.19 -6.59 -15.38
CA ALA A 588 32.26 -6.40 -16.37
C ALA A 588 31.73 -5.86 -17.71
N ARG A 589 30.54 -6.30 -18.15
CA ARG A 589 29.90 -5.79 -19.36
C ARG A 589 29.50 -4.32 -19.21
N PHE A 590 28.90 -3.97 -18.08
CA PHE A 590 28.54 -2.59 -17.79
C PHE A 590 29.77 -1.67 -17.74
N GLU A 591 30.89 -2.13 -17.17
CA GLU A 591 32.15 -1.38 -17.14
C GLU A 591 32.73 -1.12 -18.55
N LYS A 592 32.52 -2.05 -19.49
CA LYS A 592 32.94 -1.89 -20.90
C LYS A 592 32.14 -0.82 -21.67
N LEU A 593 31.01 -0.33 -21.14
CA LEU A 593 30.27 0.79 -21.73
C LEU A 593 31.01 2.14 -21.58
N GLY A 594 32.05 2.18 -20.73
CA GLY A 594 32.89 3.37 -20.54
C GLY A 594 32.25 4.43 -19.64
N ASN A 595 32.78 5.66 -19.72
CA ASN A 595 32.43 6.76 -18.81
C ASN A 595 31.42 7.78 -19.37
N SER A 596 31.04 7.65 -20.64
CA SER A 596 30.09 8.54 -21.31
C SER A 596 28.77 7.80 -21.58
N LEU A 597 28.13 7.35 -20.51
CA LEU A 597 26.91 6.55 -20.60
C LEU A 597 25.75 7.40 -21.12
N LYS A 598 25.11 6.92 -22.19
CA LYS A 598 23.87 7.47 -22.72
C LYS A 598 22.77 6.46 -22.43
N PRO A 599 21.70 6.82 -21.68
CA PRO A 599 20.64 5.87 -21.32
C PRO A 599 20.06 5.10 -22.52
N ASP A 600 19.89 5.77 -23.67
CA ASP A 600 19.36 5.18 -24.92
C ASP A 600 20.34 4.26 -25.66
N LYS A 601 21.58 4.13 -25.18
CA LYS A 601 22.63 3.27 -25.75
C LYS A 601 23.05 2.14 -24.84
N ILE A 602 22.47 2.04 -23.64
CA ILE A 602 22.67 0.90 -22.76
C ILE A 602 22.04 -0.32 -23.45
N PRO A 603 22.79 -1.42 -23.64
CA PRO A 603 22.28 -2.58 -24.35
C PRO A 603 21.09 -3.17 -23.60
N ILE A 604 20.06 -3.54 -24.38
CA ILE A 604 18.90 -4.26 -23.89
C ILE A 604 19.37 -5.58 -23.27
N TRP A 605 18.69 -5.99 -22.20
CA TRP A 605 18.85 -7.23 -21.45
C TRP A 605 19.56 -8.36 -22.22
N GLU A 606 20.73 -8.76 -21.73
CA GLU A 606 21.50 -9.90 -22.25
C GLU A 606 21.14 -11.13 -21.40
N ASP A 607 20.39 -12.08 -21.98
CA ASP A 607 20.20 -13.39 -21.33
C ASP A 607 21.57 -14.08 -21.24
N ASN A 608 21.83 -14.78 -20.13
CA ASN A 608 22.94 -15.71 -20.09
C ASN A 608 22.58 -16.86 -21.05
N ASP A 609 23.03 -16.79 -22.29
CA ASP A 609 23.12 -17.99 -23.15
C ASP A 609 23.98 -19.07 -22.46
#